data_AF-A0A085WWN2-F1
#
_entry.id   AF-A0A085WWN2-F1
#
_cell.length_a   1.000
_cell.length_b   1.000
_cell.length_c   1.000
_cell.angle_alpha   90.00
_cell.angle_beta   90.00
_cell.angle_gamma   90.00
#
_symmetry.space_group_name_H-M   'P 1'
#
loop_
_entity.id
_entity.type
_entity.pdbx_description
1 polymer ?
#
loop_
_entity_poly.entity_id
_entity_poly.type
_entity_poly.pdbx_seq_one_letter_code
_entity_poly.pdbx_strand_id
1 'polypeptide(L)'
;MTTLSDLADAHEFIGIRWSSGPSPDEKRTLELARDILDFIFATGQSYRFEDFSHHLQEGVESPPQGLTGLSLRLKSAERFFERLLQPPPTAGEAARIHAILEAIRFVATTNQYEALDVYLKHVESHGPPFVVASFETPGEAESWLQNHPHPPDPARILIGDRSHDVVHDRETNIRRLPRNRDIHDYLAELKQVEPPVAIASFATREEATAWLWEQPEPATHAWVAIAGDLYLAAYYPNIGHRALYPLSMIADADASA
;
A
#
# COMPACT_ATOMS: atom_id res chain seq x y z
N MET A 1 12.26 19.70 -7.64
CA MET A 1 11.30 19.67 -6.54
C MET A 1 10.26 18.67 -6.96
N THR A 2 10.20 17.53 -6.29
CA THR A 2 9.20 16.51 -6.58
C THR A 2 7.99 16.77 -5.69
N THR A 3 6.90 17.19 -6.30
CA THR A 3 5.60 17.36 -5.66
C THR A 3 4.83 16.03 -5.64
N LEU A 4 3.70 16.00 -4.94
CA LEU A 4 2.77 14.87 -5.04
C LEU A 4 2.26 14.63 -6.46
N SER A 5 2.12 15.70 -7.26
CA SER A 5 1.80 15.58 -8.69
C SER A 5 2.91 14.85 -9.44
N ASP A 6 4.17 15.19 -9.17
CA ASP A 6 5.32 14.54 -9.83
C ASP A 6 5.43 13.06 -9.46
N LEU A 7 5.03 12.68 -8.25
CA LEU A 7 4.99 11.28 -7.79
C LEU A 7 3.89 10.50 -8.53
N ALA A 8 2.71 11.09 -8.73
CA ALA A 8 1.64 10.49 -9.53
C ALA A 8 2.00 10.41 -11.03
N ASP A 9 2.62 11.45 -11.57
CA ASP A 9 3.06 11.50 -12.96
C ASP A 9 4.19 10.48 -13.24
N ALA A 10 4.95 10.09 -12.22
CA ALA A 10 5.94 9.02 -12.31
C ALA A 10 5.31 7.65 -12.61
N HIS A 11 4.10 7.35 -12.10
CA HIS A 11 3.36 6.14 -12.47
C HIS A 11 3.03 6.11 -13.96
N GLU A 12 2.63 7.25 -14.54
CA GLU A 12 2.36 7.36 -15.96
C GLU A 12 3.62 7.03 -16.78
N PHE A 13 4.78 7.56 -16.40
CA PHE A 13 6.05 7.25 -17.07
C PHE A 13 6.39 5.77 -17.02
N ILE A 14 6.21 5.13 -15.86
CA ILE A 14 6.41 3.68 -15.72
C ILE A 14 5.46 2.93 -16.65
N GLY A 15 4.17 3.31 -16.70
CA GLY A 15 3.16 2.72 -17.57
C GLY A 15 3.50 2.83 -19.06
N ILE A 16 3.89 4.02 -19.53
CA ILE A 16 4.31 4.24 -20.92
C ILE A 16 5.51 3.33 -21.28
N ARG A 17 6.49 3.25 -20.38
CA ARG A 17 7.69 2.44 -20.61
C ARG A 17 7.38 0.93 -20.55
N TRP A 18 6.43 0.53 -19.70
CA TRP A 18 5.91 -0.84 -19.65
C TRP A 18 5.25 -1.24 -20.98
N SER A 19 4.41 -0.37 -21.53
CA SER A 19 3.73 -0.60 -22.82
C SER A 19 4.69 -0.66 -24.01
N SER A 20 5.91 -0.15 -23.87
CA SER A 20 6.94 -0.16 -24.91
C SER A 20 7.61 -1.54 -25.13
N GLY A 21 7.20 -2.57 -24.39
CA GLY A 21 7.74 -3.93 -24.51
C GLY A 21 9.16 -4.08 -23.95
N PRO A 22 9.44 -3.68 -22.69
CA PRO A 22 10.77 -3.75 -22.12
C PRO A 22 11.23 -5.20 -21.91
N SER A 23 12.55 -5.38 -21.79
CA SER A 23 13.16 -6.66 -21.48
C SER A 23 12.69 -7.20 -20.10
N PRO A 24 12.80 -8.51 -19.82
CA PRO A 24 12.39 -9.06 -18.53
C PRO A 24 13.06 -8.42 -17.30
N ASP A 25 14.33 -8.02 -17.43
CA ASP A 25 15.07 -7.34 -16.36
C ASP A 25 14.58 -5.91 -16.12
N GLU A 26 14.25 -5.22 -17.21
CA GLU A 26 13.64 -3.90 -17.14
C GLU A 26 12.24 -3.97 -16.55
N LYS A 27 11.42 -4.97 -16.92
CA LYS A 27 10.09 -5.19 -16.30
C LYS A 27 10.19 -5.30 -14.79
N ARG A 28 11.10 -6.15 -14.28
CA ARG A 28 11.33 -6.31 -12.84
C ARG A 28 11.78 -5.01 -12.16
N THR A 29 12.50 -4.16 -12.88
CA THR A 29 12.95 -2.86 -12.40
C THR A 29 11.80 -1.85 -12.36
N LEU A 30 10.97 -1.84 -13.40
CA LEU A 30 9.79 -0.98 -13.50
C LEU A 30 8.70 -1.37 -12.48
N GLU A 31 8.48 -2.67 -12.27
CA GLU A 31 7.62 -3.21 -11.20
C GLU A 31 8.08 -2.71 -9.83
N LEU A 32 9.37 -2.91 -9.50
CA LEU A 32 9.90 -2.45 -8.22
C LEU A 32 9.77 -0.93 -8.05
N ALA A 33 9.99 -0.14 -9.10
CA ALA A 33 9.81 1.30 -9.04
C ALA A 33 8.34 1.67 -8.77
N ARG A 34 7.39 1.06 -9.49
CA ARG A 34 5.95 1.26 -9.26
C ARG A 34 5.59 0.91 -7.81
N ASP A 35 6.02 -0.25 -7.35
CA ASP A 35 5.69 -0.73 -6.01
C ASP A 35 6.30 0.15 -4.91
N ILE A 36 7.45 0.79 -5.15
CA ILE A 36 8.02 1.79 -4.23
C ILE A 36 7.17 3.06 -4.18
N LEU A 37 6.68 3.54 -5.32
CA LEU A 37 5.76 4.69 -5.36
C LEU A 37 4.47 4.35 -4.61
N ASP A 38 3.89 3.19 -4.91
CA ASP A 38 2.68 2.71 -4.25
C ASP A 38 2.90 2.48 -2.75
N PHE A 39 4.07 2.00 -2.33
CA PHE A 39 4.43 1.84 -0.93
C PHE A 39 4.38 3.18 -0.18
N ILE A 40 4.93 4.25 -0.75
CA ILE A 40 4.91 5.60 -0.15
C ILE A 40 3.47 6.06 0.06
N PHE A 41 2.60 5.87 -0.94
CA PHE A 41 1.18 6.21 -0.85
C PHE A 41 0.44 5.28 0.12
N ALA A 42 0.57 3.96 0.01
CA ALA A 42 -0.16 3.00 0.84
C ALA A 42 0.17 3.12 2.34
N THR A 43 1.36 3.64 2.66
CA THR A 43 1.80 3.87 4.04
C THR A 43 1.63 5.32 4.53
N GLY A 44 1.06 6.21 3.71
CA GLY A 44 0.81 7.61 4.06
C GLY A 44 2.06 8.43 4.32
N GLN A 45 3.11 8.17 3.55
CA GLN A 45 4.40 8.83 3.71
C GLN A 45 4.61 10.00 2.75
N SER A 46 3.56 10.48 2.07
CA SER A 46 3.65 11.56 1.08
C SER A 46 4.35 12.81 1.59
N TYR A 47 3.96 13.34 2.74
CA TYR A 47 4.64 14.51 3.32
C TYR A 47 6.07 14.21 3.78
N ARG A 48 6.32 13.02 4.34
CA ARG A 48 7.68 12.62 4.75
C ARG A 48 8.62 12.51 3.54
N PHE A 49 8.08 12.03 2.43
CA PHE A 49 8.79 11.94 1.16
C PHE A 49 9.06 13.35 0.60
N GLU A 50 8.06 14.24 0.61
CA GLU A 50 8.21 15.63 0.17
C GLU A 50 9.29 16.35 1.00
N ASP A 51 9.21 16.27 2.33
CA ASP A 51 10.22 16.83 3.23
C ASP A 51 11.61 16.26 2.95
N PHE A 52 11.72 14.95 2.71
CA PHE A 52 12.98 14.32 2.33
C PHE A 52 13.53 14.84 1.00
N SER A 53 12.67 14.98 -0.03
CA SER A 53 13.04 15.54 -1.33
C SER A 53 13.61 16.95 -1.17
N HIS A 54 13.00 17.79 -0.32
CA HIS A 54 13.54 19.11 0.02
C HIS A 54 14.94 19.04 0.63
N HIS A 55 15.16 18.20 1.65
CA HIS A 55 16.47 18.10 2.31
C HIS A 55 17.55 17.46 1.42
N LEU A 56 17.19 16.58 0.48
CA LEU A 56 18.15 15.96 -0.43
C LEU A 56 18.79 17.00 -1.36
N GLN A 57 18.08 18.09 -1.67
CA GLN A 57 18.63 19.22 -2.43
C GLN A 57 19.70 20.02 -1.64
N GLU A 58 19.72 19.90 -0.31
CA GLU A 58 20.63 20.62 0.58
C GLU A 58 21.91 19.84 0.93
N GLY A 59 22.06 18.63 0.39
CA GLY A 59 23.29 17.83 0.47
C GLY A 59 23.43 17.07 1.80
N VAL A 60 22.93 15.83 1.83
CA VAL A 60 23.12 14.92 2.96
C VAL A 60 23.83 13.65 2.48
N GLU A 61 24.91 13.28 3.15
CA GLU A 61 25.64 12.01 2.96
C GLU A 61 24.85 10.83 3.53
N SER A 62 24.76 9.76 2.75
CA SER A 62 24.10 8.51 3.15
C SER A 62 24.97 7.68 4.13
N PRO A 63 24.41 7.16 5.23
CA PRO A 63 25.14 6.24 6.11
C PRO A 63 25.33 4.84 5.48
N PRO A 64 26.35 4.06 5.91
CA PRO A 64 26.67 2.77 5.31
C PRO A 64 25.74 1.64 5.78
N GLN A 65 25.48 0.72 4.84
CA GLN A 65 24.44 -0.31 4.87
C GLN A 65 24.93 -1.70 5.31
N GLY A 66 24.04 -2.47 5.94
CA GLY A 66 24.04 -3.93 5.83
C GLY A 66 23.30 -4.34 4.55
N LEU A 67 23.92 -5.17 3.69
CA LEU A 67 23.35 -5.54 2.40
C LEU A 67 22.36 -6.71 2.55
N THR A 68 21.06 -6.44 2.41
CA THR A 68 20.02 -7.44 2.15
C THR A 68 19.82 -7.64 0.64
N GLY A 69 19.10 -8.70 0.21
CA GLY A 69 18.75 -8.90 -1.20
C GLY A 69 17.95 -7.74 -1.80
N LEU A 70 17.05 -7.14 -1.01
CA LEU A 70 16.24 -5.97 -1.41
C LEU A 70 17.12 -4.73 -1.64
N SER A 71 18.12 -4.48 -0.77
CA SER A 71 19.05 -3.35 -0.92
C SER A 71 19.81 -3.38 -2.25
N LEU A 72 20.19 -4.57 -2.73
CA LEU A 72 20.85 -4.75 -4.03
C LEU A 72 19.90 -4.51 -5.21
N ARG A 73 18.63 -4.93 -5.09
CA ARG A 73 17.59 -4.64 -6.08
C ARG A 73 17.36 -3.14 -6.21
N LEU A 74 17.24 -2.41 -5.08
CA LEU A 74 17.07 -0.95 -5.08
C LEU A 74 18.24 -0.23 -5.75
N LYS A 75 19.49 -0.59 -5.43
CA LYS A 75 20.68 -0.02 -6.10
C LYS A 75 20.71 -0.29 -7.60
N SER A 76 20.21 -1.46 -8.02
CA SER A 76 20.15 -1.81 -9.43
C SER A 76 19.09 -0.99 -10.16
N ALA A 77 17.93 -0.78 -9.53
CA ALA A 77 16.88 0.10 -10.02
C ALA A 77 17.35 1.55 -10.11
N GLU A 78 18.01 2.07 -9.07
CA GLU A 78 18.58 3.43 -9.06
C GLU A 78 19.49 3.65 -10.27
N ARG A 79 20.49 2.76 -10.47
CA ARG A 79 21.39 2.83 -11.63
C ARG A 79 20.67 2.75 -12.97
N PHE A 80 19.58 1.98 -13.05
CA PHE A 80 18.79 1.90 -14.26
C PHE A 80 18.17 3.25 -14.61
N PHE A 81 17.49 3.90 -13.65
CA PHE A 81 16.87 5.21 -13.87
C PHE A 81 17.90 6.34 -14.05
N GLU A 82 19.07 6.27 -13.38
CA GLU A 82 20.18 7.21 -13.63
C GLU A 82 20.67 7.15 -15.08
N ARG A 83 20.75 5.94 -15.67
CA ARG A 83 21.11 5.80 -17.09
C ARG A 83 20.04 6.38 -18.02
N LEU A 84 18.76 6.36 -17.64
CA LEU A 84 17.69 6.96 -18.45
C LEU A 84 17.78 8.48 -18.54
N LEU A 85 18.57 9.12 -17.67
CA LEU A 85 18.89 10.54 -17.77
C LEU A 85 19.97 10.84 -18.84
N GLN A 86 20.54 9.80 -19.49
CA GLN A 86 21.63 9.92 -20.46
C GLN A 86 21.30 9.19 -21.77
N PRO A 87 21.18 9.89 -22.92
CA PRO A 87 21.28 11.34 -23.10
C PRO A 87 20.15 12.11 -22.39
N PRO A 88 20.28 13.44 -22.21
CA PRO A 88 19.28 14.23 -21.49
C PRO A 88 17.89 14.06 -22.11
N PRO A 89 16.90 13.57 -21.34
CA PRO A 89 15.54 13.42 -21.84
C PRO A 89 14.84 14.80 -21.88
N THR A 90 13.58 14.82 -22.30
CA THR A 90 12.78 16.05 -22.21
C THR A 90 12.63 16.48 -20.74
N ALA A 91 12.42 17.77 -20.48
CA ALA A 91 12.30 18.28 -19.10
C ALA A 91 11.20 17.54 -18.30
N GLY A 92 10.07 17.21 -18.92
CA GLY A 92 8.99 16.47 -18.27
C GLY A 92 9.31 15.00 -18.01
N GLU A 93 10.10 14.34 -18.86
CA GLU A 93 10.60 12.98 -18.58
C GLU A 93 11.68 13.00 -17.50
N ALA A 94 12.58 13.98 -17.52
CA ALA A 94 13.60 14.16 -16.49
C ALA A 94 12.96 14.30 -15.10
N ALA A 95 11.92 15.13 -14.96
CA ALA A 95 11.19 15.31 -13.71
C ALA A 95 10.63 13.99 -13.16
N ARG A 96 9.99 13.18 -14.02
CA ARG A 96 9.41 11.88 -13.64
C ARG A 96 10.48 10.85 -13.27
N ILE A 97 11.60 10.82 -13.98
CA ILE A 97 12.74 9.97 -13.63
C ILE A 97 13.35 10.40 -12.29
N HIS A 98 13.46 11.71 -12.04
CA HIS A 98 13.94 12.23 -10.76
C HIS A 98 13.03 11.86 -9.59
N ALA A 99 11.71 11.94 -9.76
CA ALA A 99 10.74 11.51 -8.76
C ALA A 99 10.95 10.04 -8.35
N ILE A 100 11.16 9.14 -9.32
CA ILE A 100 11.45 7.72 -9.07
C ILE A 100 12.76 7.55 -8.32
N LEU A 101 13.82 8.25 -8.74
CA LEU A 101 15.13 8.18 -8.07
C LEU A 101 15.05 8.67 -6.62
N GLU A 102 14.33 9.76 -6.38
CA GLU A 102 14.11 10.29 -5.04
C GLU A 102 13.32 9.31 -4.17
N ALA A 103 12.30 8.64 -4.72
CA ALA A 103 11.53 7.62 -3.99
C ALA A 103 12.40 6.41 -3.58
N ILE A 104 13.25 5.92 -4.49
CA ILE A 104 14.21 4.85 -4.18
C ILE A 104 15.19 5.29 -3.07
N ARG A 105 15.72 6.51 -3.18
CA ARG A 105 16.65 7.09 -2.19
C ARG A 105 15.98 7.35 -0.85
N PHE A 106 14.71 7.74 -0.83
CA PHE A 106 13.92 7.93 0.38
C PHE A 106 13.86 6.62 1.17
N VAL A 107 13.42 5.53 0.54
CA VAL A 107 13.37 4.20 1.19
C VAL A 107 14.75 3.77 1.69
N ALA A 108 15.79 3.94 0.87
CA ALA A 108 17.14 3.51 1.22
C ALA A 108 17.74 4.32 2.38
N THR A 109 17.60 5.65 2.34
CA THR A 109 18.21 6.56 3.34
C THR A 109 17.46 6.51 4.68
N THR A 110 16.16 6.27 4.64
CA THR A 110 15.32 6.12 5.84
C THR A 110 15.28 4.67 6.36
N ASN A 111 16.06 3.76 5.75
CA ASN A 111 16.19 2.35 6.15
C ASN A 111 14.86 1.58 6.21
N GLN A 112 13.96 1.82 5.25
CA GLN A 112 12.61 1.24 5.23
C GLN A 112 12.52 -0.14 4.55
N TYR A 113 13.62 -0.88 4.48
CA TYR A 113 13.68 -2.15 3.75
C TYR A 113 12.70 -3.21 4.28
N GLU A 114 12.54 -3.32 5.59
CA GLU A 114 11.63 -4.31 6.20
C GLU A 114 10.16 -3.96 5.91
N ALA A 115 9.79 -2.69 6.07
CA ALA A 115 8.44 -2.22 5.76
C ALA A 115 8.10 -2.39 4.27
N LEU A 116 9.07 -2.10 3.38
CA LEU A 116 8.92 -2.34 1.95
C LEU A 116 8.78 -3.84 1.64
N ASP A 117 9.56 -4.71 2.28
CA ASP A 117 9.46 -6.17 2.08
C ASP A 117 8.08 -6.72 2.48
N VAL A 118 7.52 -6.23 3.59
CA VAL A 118 6.15 -6.56 4.01
C VAL A 118 5.12 -6.10 2.98
N TYR A 119 5.28 -4.89 2.45
CA TYR A 119 4.40 -4.36 1.40
C TYR A 119 4.52 -5.14 0.08
N LEU A 120 5.73 -5.50 -0.35
CA LEU A 120 5.93 -6.27 -1.58
C LEU A 120 5.27 -7.66 -1.47
N LYS A 121 5.41 -8.34 -0.33
CA LYS A 121 4.72 -9.63 -0.07
C LYS A 121 3.21 -9.47 -0.09
N HIS A 122 2.70 -8.35 0.41
CA HIS A 122 1.27 -8.05 0.36
C HIS A 122 0.77 -7.95 -1.09
N VAL A 123 1.48 -7.20 -1.94
CA VAL A 123 1.17 -7.06 -3.37
C VAL A 123 1.23 -8.42 -4.07
N GLU A 124 2.30 -9.19 -3.84
CA GLU A 124 2.48 -10.53 -4.42
C GLU A 124 1.32 -11.49 -4.04
N SER A 125 0.83 -11.39 -2.81
CA SER A 125 -0.26 -12.23 -2.29
C SER A 125 -1.66 -11.86 -2.79
N HIS A 126 -1.81 -10.75 -3.51
CA HIS A 126 -3.12 -10.21 -3.90
C HIS A 126 -4.07 -10.10 -2.69
N GLY A 127 -3.52 -9.64 -1.56
CA GLY A 127 -4.25 -9.53 -0.31
C GLY A 127 -5.36 -8.46 -0.35
N PRO A 128 -6.16 -8.36 0.72
CA PRO A 128 -7.15 -7.29 0.87
C PRO A 128 -6.50 -5.90 0.81
N PRO A 129 -7.23 -4.79 0.61
CA PRO A 129 -6.62 -3.46 0.51
C PRO A 129 -5.66 -3.15 1.68
N PHE A 130 -4.45 -2.67 1.38
CA PHE A 130 -3.45 -2.36 2.40
C PHE A 130 -3.94 -1.28 3.37
N VAL A 131 -3.82 -1.53 4.68
CA VAL A 131 -4.22 -0.63 5.76
C VAL A 131 -3.08 -0.46 6.76
N VAL A 132 -2.94 0.73 7.36
CA VAL A 132 -1.82 1.06 8.26
C VAL A 132 -2.16 0.94 9.75
N ALA A 133 -3.45 0.86 10.09
CA ALA A 133 -3.93 0.68 11.46
C ALA A 133 -5.35 0.10 11.47
N SER A 134 -5.74 -0.49 12.59
CA SER A 134 -7.12 -0.88 12.89
C SER A 134 -7.54 -0.38 14.27
N PHE A 135 -8.82 -0.07 14.41
CA PHE A 135 -9.46 0.40 15.64
C PHE A 135 -10.82 -0.27 15.80
N GLU A 136 -11.22 -0.52 17.04
CA GLU A 136 -12.55 -1.10 17.31
C GLU A 136 -13.64 -0.05 17.15
N THR A 137 -13.37 1.19 17.56
CA THR A 137 -14.39 2.26 17.58
C THR A 137 -13.97 3.53 16.84
N PRO A 138 -14.94 4.30 16.30
CA PRO A 138 -14.64 5.60 15.70
C PRO A 138 -14.00 6.60 16.66
N GLY A 139 -14.34 6.53 17.96
CA GLY A 139 -13.77 7.43 18.96
C GLY A 139 -12.27 7.20 19.19
N GLU A 140 -11.84 5.93 19.17
CA GLU A 140 -10.42 5.56 19.25
C GLU A 140 -9.65 6.03 18.02
N ALA A 141 -10.20 5.78 16.82
CA ALA A 141 -9.57 6.19 15.57
C ALA A 141 -9.45 7.72 15.46
N GLU A 142 -10.49 8.46 15.84
CA GLU A 142 -10.46 9.92 15.84
C GLU A 142 -9.45 10.46 16.85
N SER A 143 -9.44 9.90 18.08
CA SER A 143 -8.46 10.28 19.09
C SER A 143 -7.02 9.99 18.62
N TRP A 144 -6.79 8.84 17.99
CA TRP A 144 -5.50 8.51 17.37
C TRP A 144 -5.11 9.56 16.34
N LEU A 145 -6.00 9.88 15.39
CA LEU A 145 -5.71 10.80 14.30
C LEU A 145 -5.42 12.22 14.81
N GLN A 146 -6.20 12.71 15.78
CA GLN A 146 -6.04 14.04 16.34
C GLN A 146 -4.73 14.20 17.14
N ASN A 147 -4.28 13.12 17.80
CA ASN A 147 -3.03 13.13 18.58
C ASN A 147 -1.81 12.68 17.77
N HIS A 148 -1.98 12.23 16.52
CA HIS A 148 -0.88 11.75 15.70
C HIS A 148 0.03 12.92 15.29
N PRO A 149 1.35 12.86 15.56
CA PRO A 149 2.24 13.99 15.27
C PRO A 149 2.42 14.23 13.76
N HIS A 150 2.41 13.16 12.96
CA HIS A 150 2.53 13.21 11.50
C HIS A 150 1.51 12.26 10.87
N PRO A 151 0.22 12.63 10.79
CA PRO A 151 -0.83 11.74 10.28
C PRO A 151 -0.44 11.11 8.95
N PRO A 152 -0.59 9.78 8.78
CA PRO A 152 -0.26 9.13 7.52
C PRO A 152 -1.27 9.56 6.46
N ASP A 153 -0.83 10.19 5.38
CA ASP A 153 -1.68 10.70 4.31
C ASP A 153 -1.01 10.53 2.94
N PRO A 154 -1.75 10.07 1.92
CA PRO A 154 -3.01 9.33 2.07
C PRO A 154 -2.75 7.98 2.74
N ALA A 155 -3.65 7.45 3.55
CA ALA A 155 -3.52 6.07 4.03
C ALA A 155 -4.90 5.46 4.26
N ARG A 156 -4.96 4.16 4.55
CA ARG A 156 -6.21 3.49 4.91
C ARG A 156 -6.12 2.88 6.30
N ILE A 157 -7.22 2.92 7.02
CA ILE A 157 -7.36 2.26 8.32
C ILE A 157 -8.65 1.44 8.37
N LEU A 158 -8.76 0.57 9.36
CA LEU A 158 -10.00 -0.13 9.69
C LEU A 158 -10.63 0.46 10.95
N ILE A 159 -11.94 0.66 10.94
CA ILE A 159 -12.75 1.02 12.11
C ILE A 159 -13.89 0.02 12.22
N GLY A 160 -13.85 -0.87 13.21
CA GLY A 160 -14.80 -1.99 13.34
C GLY A 160 -14.86 -2.81 12.04
N ASP A 161 -13.68 -3.19 11.54
CA ASP A 161 -13.44 -3.85 10.24
C ASP A 161 -13.84 -3.05 8.99
N ARG A 162 -14.39 -1.84 9.07
CA ARG A 162 -14.74 -1.05 7.89
C ARG A 162 -13.56 -0.20 7.43
N SER A 163 -13.34 -0.11 6.11
CA SER A 163 -12.29 0.73 5.53
C SER A 163 -12.62 2.22 5.63
N HIS A 164 -11.64 3.00 6.05
CA HIS A 164 -11.66 4.46 6.05
C HIS A 164 -10.35 5.00 5.48
N ASP A 165 -10.42 6.09 4.72
CA ASP A 165 -9.22 6.83 4.32
C ASP A 165 -8.77 7.72 5.47
N VAL A 166 -7.46 7.91 5.59
CA VAL A 166 -6.88 8.99 6.38
C VAL A 166 -6.62 10.14 5.42
N VAL A 167 -7.28 11.25 5.70
CA VAL A 167 -7.09 12.51 4.97
C VAL A 167 -6.51 13.53 5.92
N HIS A 168 -5.32 14.03 5.58
CA HIS A 168 -4.64 15.08 6.32
C HIS A 168 -4.10 16.17 5.39
N ASP A 169 -4.61 17.39 5.57
CA ASP A 169 -4.03 18.58 4.97
C ASP A 169 -3.14 19.25 6.01
N ARG A 170 -1.82 19.28 5.77
CA ARG A 170 -0.85 19.86 6.72
C ARG A 170 -0.94 21.39 6.84
N GLU A 171 -1.42 22.09 5.81
CA GLU A 171 -1.48 23.55 5.79
C GLU A 171 -2.64 24.07 6.63
N THR A 172 -3.79 23.42 6.50
CA THR A 172 -5.00 23.75 7.26
C THR A 172 -5.15 22.91 8.53
N ASN A 173 -4.29 21.90 8.70
CA ASN A 173 -4.36 20.86 9.74
C ASN A 173 -5.74 20.17 9.78
N ILE A 174 -6.43 20.07 8.64
CA ILE A 174 -7.66 19.29 8.52
C ILE A 174 -7.29 17.82 8.61
N ARG A 175 -8.01 17.09 9.46
CA ARG A 175 -7.84 15.66 9.70
C ARG A 175 -9.21 14.99 9.63
N ARG A 176 -9.37 13.98 8.78
CA ARG A 176 -10.66 13.30 8.57
C ARG A 176 -10.47 11.82 8.29
N LEU A 177 -11.53 11.07 8.61
CA LEU A 177 -11.65 9.63 8.38
C LEU A 177 -12.88 9.29 7.52
N PRO A 178 -12.97 9.77 6.26
CA PRO A 178 -14.11 9.42 5.41
C PRO A 178 -14.16 7.91 5.16
N ARG A 179 -15.38 7.37 5.04
CA ARG A 179 -15.59 5.96 4.75
C ARG A 179 -15.11 5.66 3.32
N ASN A 180 -14.34 4.59 3.19
CA ASN A 180 -13.80 4.08 1.94
C ASN A 180 -14.54 2.77 1.54
N ARG A 181 -14.67 2.50 0.24
CA ARG A 181 -15.37 1.33 -0.30
C ARG A 181 -14.47 0.25 -0.89
N ASP A 182 -13.15 0.40 -0.86
CA ASP A 182 -12.18 -0.46 -1.54
C ASP A 182 -12.29 -1.94 -1.15
N ILE A 183 -12.70 -2.28 0.08
CA ILE A 183 -12.94 -3.68 0.45
C ILE A 183 -14.13 -4.29 -0.30
N HIS A 184 -15.14 -3.49 -0.66
CA HIS A 184 -16.29 -3.94 -1.44
C HIS A 184 -15.86 -4.22 -2.88
N ASP A 185 -15.06 -3.31 -3.46
CA ASP A 185 -14.53 -3.45 -4.80
C ASP A 185 -13.57 -4.65 -4.89
N TYR A 186 -12.70 -4.81 -3.89
CA TYR A 186 -11.81 -5.97 -3.77
C TYR A 186 -12.59 -7.29 -3.69
N LEU A 187 -13.65 -7.38 -2.88
CA LEU A 187 -14.49 -8.57 -2.81
C LEU A 187 -15.17 -8.88 -4.15
N ALA A 188 -15.63 -7.84 -4.86
CA ALA A 188 -16.27 -7.96 -6.16
C ALA A 188 -15.30 -8.46 -7.23
N GLU A 189 -14.06 -7.94 -7.24
CA GLU A 189 -12.99 -8.38 -8.13
C GLU A 189 -12.53 -9.80 -7.78
N LEU A 190 -12.24 -10.07 -6.51
CA LEU A 190 -11.76 -11.37 -6.05
C LEU A 190 -12.75 -12.48 -6.42
N LYS A 191 -14.06 -12.23 -6.28
CA LYS A 191 -15.11 -13.18 -6.71
C LYS A 191 -15.09 -13.49 -8.21
N GLN A 192 -14.64 -12.55 -9.05
CA GLN A 192 -14.54 -12.75 -10.50
C GLN A 192 -13.28 -13.54 -10.89
N VAL A 193 -12.18 -13.30 -10.17
CA VAL A 193 -10.87 -13.92 -10.44
C VAL A 193 -10.77 -15.31 -9.80
N GLU A 194 -11.35 -15.48 -8.61
CA GLU A 194 -11.35 -16.70 -7.83
C GLU A 194 -12.79 -17.10 -7.41
N PRO A 195 -13.27 -18.30 -7.78
CA PRO A 195 -14.54 -18.81 -7.28
C PRO A 195 -14.54 -18.89 -5.75
N PRO A 196 -15.55 -18.36 -5.05
CA PRO A 196 -15.57 -18.31 -3.60
C PRO A 196 -15.92 -19.69 -3.00
N VAL A 197 -14.92 -20.56 -2.92
CA VAL A 197 -15.06 -21.91 -2.36
C VAL A 197 -14.62 -21.90 -0.91
N ALA A 198 -15.57 -22.11 0.00
CA ALA A 198 -15.28 -22.14 1.43
C ALA A 198 -14.33 -23.29 1.78
N ILE A 199 -13.19 -22.97 2.39
CA ILE A 199 -12.22 -23.96 2.89
C ILE A 199 -12.59 -24.51 4.27
N ALA A 200 -13.45 -23.79 5.00
CA ALA A 200 -13.97 -24.14 6.31
C ALA A 200 -15.41 -23.63 6.45
N SER A 201 -16.19 -24.30 7.29
CA SER A 201 -17.59 -23.95 7.55
C SER A 201 -17.87 -23.98 9.05
N PHE A 202 -18.55 -22.95 9.53
CA PHE A 202 -18.85 -22.72 10.95
C PHE A 202 -20.34 -22.48 11.16
N ALA A 203 -20.86 -22.83 12.33
CA ALA A 203 -22.26 -22.55 12.66
C ALA A 203 -22.44 -21.09 13.08
N THR A 204 -21.42 -20.49 13.70
CA THR A 204 -21.48 -19.14 14.28
C THR A 204 -20.29 -18.28 13.89
N ARG A 205 -20.43 -16.95 14.01
CA ARG A 205 -19.34 -16.01 13.74
C ARG A 205 -18.24 -16.15 14.79
N GLU A 206 -18.62 -16.42 16.03
CA GLU A 206 -17.72 -16.61 17.16
C GLU A 206 -16.77 -17.79 16.92
N GLU A 207 -17.30 -18.93 16.44
CA GLU A 207 -16.49 -20.09 16.05
C GLU A 207 -15.51 -19.76 14.91
N ALA A 208 -15.98 -19.07 13.88
CA ALA A 208 -15.14 -18.68 12.75
C ALA A 208 -14.04 -17.70 13.17
N THR A 209 -14.36 -16.75 14.04
CA THR A 209 -13.40 -15.80 14.62
C THR A 209 -12.35 -16.54 15.43
N ALA A 210 -12.75 -17.44 16.35
CA ALA A 210 -11.81 -18.23 17.14
C ALA A 210 -10.86 -19.04 16.23
N TRP A 211 -11.40 -19.72 15.22
CA TRP A 211 -10.60 -20.46 14.24
C TRP A 211 -9.58 -19.58 13.51
N LEU A 212 -9.97 -18.37 13.10
CA LEU A 212 -9.10 -17.43 12.39
C LEU A 212 -7.95 -16.92 13.29
N TRP A 213 -8.23 -16.71 14.58
CA TRP A 213 -7.23 -16.30 15.57
C TRP A 213 -6.26 -17.41 15.96
N GLU A 214 -6.69 -18.66 15.89
CA GLU A 214 -5.83 -19.83 16.15
C GLU A 214 -4.87 -20.16 15.00
N GLN A 215 -5.06 -19.57 13.81
CA GLN A 215 -4.14 -19.79 12.68
C GLN A 215 -2.77 -19.14 12.96
N PRO A 216 -1.66 -19.91 12.95
CA PRO A 216 -0.32 -19.40 13.27
C PRO A 216 0.19 -18.42 12.21
N GLU A 217 -0.06 -18.70 10.93
CA GLU A 217 0.16 -17.78 9.80
C GLU A 217 -0.95 -18.03 8.76
N PRO A 218 -2.13 -17.40 8.89
CA PRO A 218 -3.19 -17.57 7.91
C PRO A 218 -2.75 -17.01 6.55
N ALA A 219 -3.26 -17.61 5.47
CA ALA A 219 -3.22 -16.98 4.16
C ALA A 219 -3.76 -15.54 4.26
N THR A 220 -3.28 -14.62 3.43
CA THR A 220 -3.72 -13.21 3.46
C THR A 220 -5.22 -13.08 3.26
N HIS A 221 -5.82 -14.04 2.56
CA HIS A 221 -7.25 -14.22 2.50
C HIS A 221 -7.64 -15.69 2.31
N ALA A 222 -8.85 -16.06 2.74
CA ALA A 222 -9.48 -17.34 2.45
C ALA A 222 -11.01 -17.23 2.52
N TRP A 223 -11.72 -17.97 1.69
CA TRP A 223 -13.18 -18.07 1.77
C TRP A 223 -13.60 -19.05 2.88
N VAL A 224 -14.57 -18.65 3.71
CA VAL A 224 -15.18 -19.50 4.74
C VAL A 224 -16.70 -19.37 4.68
N ALA A 225 -17.41 -20.38 5.17
CA ALA A 225 -18.85 -20.34 5.34
C ALA A 225 -19.21 -20.16 6.82
N ILE A 226 -20.15 -19.26 7.12
CA ILE A 226 -20.67 -19.02 8.47
C ILE A 226 -22.19 -19.06 8.37
N ALA A 227 -22.82 -20.01 9.07
CA ALA A 227 -24.27 -20.23 9.03
C ALA A 227 -24.84 -20.39 7.59
N GLY A 228 -24.02 -20.84 6.64
CA GLY A 228 -24.39 -21.02 5.23
C GLY A 228 -24.07 -19.83 4.32
N ASP A 229 -23.71 -18.67 4.88
CA ASP A 229 -23.28 -17.50 4.11
C ASP A 229 -21.76 -17.48 3.91
N LEU A 230 -21.30 -16.95 2.78
CA LEU A 230 -19.87 -16.84 2.45
C LEU A 230 -19.26 -15.57 3.04
N TYR A 231 -18.06 -15.74 3.60
CA TYR A 231 -17.24 -14.67 4.16
C TYR A 231 -15.80 -14.79 3.65
N LEU A 232 -15.14 -13.65 3.48
CA LEU A 232 -13.70 -13.58 3.34
C LEU A 232 -13.08 -13.47 4.73
N ALA A 233 -12.30 -14.47 5.13
CA ALA A 233 -11.37 -14.37 6.24
C ALA A 233 -10.09 -13.70 5.74
N ALA A 234 -9.81 -12.51 6.26
CA ALA A 234 -8.69 -11.68 5.85
C ALA A 234 -7.66 -11.55 6.98
N TYR A 235 -6.37 -11.52 6.60
CA TYR A 235 -5.27 -11.25 7.50
C TYR A 235 -4.41 -10.10 6.97
N TYR A 236 -4.11 -9.15 7.86
CA TYR A 236 -3.28 -7.98 7.60
C TYR A 236 -1.98 -8.11 8.41
N PRO A 237 -0.92 -8.73 7.86
CA PRO A 237 0.28 -9.07 8.62
C PRO A 237 1.01 -7.85 9.19
N ASN A 238 0.97 -6.73 8.46
CA ASN A 238 1.65 -5.49 8.83
C ASN A 238 1.08 -4.84 10.10
N ILE A 239 -0.18 -5.10 10.44
CA ILE A 239 -0.83 -4.62 11.67
C ILE A 239 -1.30 -5.75 12.59
N GLY A 240 -1.02 -7.02 12.23
CA GLY A 240 -1.46 -8.19 12.98
C GLY A 240 -2.99 -8.34 13.08
N HIS A 241 -3.75 -7.71 12.17
CA HIS A 241 -5.21 -7.66 12.24
C HIS A 241 -5.87 -8.79 11.45
N ARG A 242 -7.00 -9.29 11.94
CA ARG A 242 -7.81 -10.33 11.31
C ARG A 242 -9.25 -9.84 11.20
N ALA A 243 -9.88 -10.04 10.04
CA ALA A 243 -11.24 -9.58 9.80
C ALA A 243 -12.07 -10.63 9.05
N LEU A 244 -13.39 -10.60 9.26
CA LEU A 244 -14.35 -11.44 8.55
C LEU A 244 -15.33 -10.55 7.78
N TYR A 245 -15.21 -10.57 6.45
CA TYR A 245 -16.02 -9.76 5.54
C TYR A 245 -17.12 -10.59 4.90
N PRO A 246 -18.41 -10.32 5.15
CA PRO A 246 -19.48 -11.01 4.45
C PRO A 246 -19.45 -10.70 2.95
N LEU A 247 -19.63 -11.73 2.10
CA LEU A 247 -19.72 -11.55 0.65
C LEU A 247 -20.92 -10.67 0.25
N SER A 248 -21.97 -10.61 1.09
CA SER A 248 -23.13 -9.74 0.89
C SER A 248 -22.79 -8.24 0.89
N MET A 249 -21.64 -7.83 1.43
CA MET A 249 -21.19 -6.44 1.37
C MET A 249 -21.14 -5.90 -0.06
N ILE A 250 -20.90 -6.75 -1.05
CA ILE A 250 -20.91 -6.36 -2.47
C ILE A 250 -22.27 -5.73 -2.85
N ALA A 251 -23.39 -6.28 -2.38
CA ALA A 251 -24.72 -5.81 -2.75
C ALA A 251 -25.13 -4.52 -2.01
N ASP A 252 -24.60 -4.28 -0.81
CA ASP A 252 -24.85 -3.05 -0.04
C ASP A 252 -24.19 -1.82 -0.69
N ALA A 253 -23.16 -2.02 -1.52
CA ALA A 253 -22.50 -0.96 -2.27
C ALA A 253 -23.42 -0.40 -3.38
N ASP A 254 -24.19 -1.27 -4.04
CA ASP A 254 -25.10 -0.91 -5.15
C ASP A 254 -26.38 -0.21 -4.68
N ALA A 255 -26.85 -0.48 -3.45
CA ALA A 255 -28.09 0.08 -2.91
C ALA A 255 -27.95 1.51 -2.32
N SER A 256 -26.73 2.01 -2.18
CA SER A 256 -26.43 3.34 -1.63
C SER A 256 -25.79 4.28 -2.67
N ALA A 257 -26.09 4.06 -3.95
CA ALA A 257 -25.67 4.89 -5.08
C ALA A 257 -26.82 5.78 -5.57
#